data_AF-A0AA45WYQ7-F1
#
_entry.id   AF-A0AA45WYQ7-F1
#
_cell.length_a   1.000
_cell.length_b   1.000
_cell.length_c   1.000
_cell.angle_alpha   90.00
_cell.angle_beta   90.00
_cell.angle_gamma   90.00
#
_symmetry.space_group_name_H-M   'P 1'
#
loop_
_entity.id
_entity.type
_entity.pdbx_description
1 polymer ?
#
loop_
_entity_poly.entity_id
_entity_poly.type
_entity_poly.pdbx_seq_one_letter_code
_entity_poly.pdbx_strand_id
1 'polypeptide(L)'
;MHPPIRPEDGQSIPGGTHFLIRIQYQQNNSWQGTIQWLDNRKIIPFRSTLEMILLMEEALVLHAGKDQQQSQFRHWNRETEIG
;
A
#
# COMPACT_ATOMS: atom_id res chain seq x y z
N MET A 1 -19.24 12.59 -20.15
CA MET A 1 -18.72 13.34 -18.99
C MET A 1 -18.93 12.46 -17.77
N HIS A 2 -17.86 12.00 -17.11
CA HIS A 2 -17.98 11.29 -15.83
C HIS A 2 -17.99 12.33 -14.70
N PRO A 3 -18.86 12.18 -13.67
CA PRO A 3 -18.88 13.10 -12.55
C PRO A 3 -17.61 12.97 -11.70
N PRO A 4 -17.18 14.03 -11.01
CA PRO A 4 -16.03 13.99 -10.12
C PRO A 4 -16.36 13.10 -8.90
N ILE A 5 -15.57 12.04 -8.73
CA ILE A 5 -15.58 11.17 -7.56
C ILE A 5 -15.25 12.00 -6.31
N ARG A 6 -16.22 12.12 -5.40
CA ARG A 6 -16.08 12.78 -4.10
C ARG A 6 -15.50 11.78 -3.08
N PRO A 7 -14.56 12.19 -2.22
CA PRO A 7 -13.85 11.28 -1.31
C PRO A 7 -14.67 10.85 -0.07
N GLU A 8 -15.94 11.25 0.06
CA GLU A 8 -16.76 11.04 1.27
C GLU A 8 -17.63 9.76 1.27
N ASP A 9 -17.83 9.11 0.13
CA ASP A 9 -18.54 7.82 0.09
C ASP A 9 -17.49 6.71 0.17
N GLY A 10 -17.60 5.83 1.17
CA GLY A 10 -16.74 4.65 1.40
C GLY A 10 -16.83 3.58 0.31
N GLN A 11 -16.77 4.01 -0.94
CA GLN A 11 -16.81 3.20 -2.14
C GLN A 11 -15.42 2.58 -2.31
N SER A 12 -15.35 1.29 -2.01
CA SER A 12 -14.24 0.41 -2.43
C SER A 12 -13.87 0.77 -3.87
N ILE A 13 -12.65 1.26 -4.07
CA ILE A 13 -12.13 1.55 -5.40
C ILE A 13 -12.03 0.17 -6.07
N PRO A 14 -12.77 -0.09 -7.16
CA PRO A 14 -12.83 -1.43 -7.72
C PRO A 14 -11.46 -1.83 -8.27
N GLY A 15 -10.90 -2.92 -7.72
CA GLY A 15 -9.64 -3.52 -8.14
C GLY A 15 -8.42 -3.10 -7.29
N GLY A 16 -8.22 -3.73 -6.13
CA GLY A 16 -6.99 -3.60 -5.35
C GLY A 16 -7.16 -3.76 -3.84
N THR A 17 -6.04 -3.91 -3.13
CA THR A 17 -6.00 -3.83 -1.65
C THR A 17 -5.79 -2.39 -1.22
N HIS A 18 -6.66 -1.90 -0.33
CA HIS A 18 -6.67 -0.50 0.11
C HIS A 18 -6.18 -0.35 1.54
N PHE A 19 -5.30 0.62 1.75
CA PHE A 19 -4.67 0.87 3.05
C PHE A 19 -4.85 2.33 3.47
N LEU A 20 -5.20 2.53 4.73
CA LEU A 20 -5.10 3.83 5.40
C LEU A 20 -3.84 3.84 6.27
N ILE A 21 -2.90 4.73 5.95
CA ILE A 21 -1.62 4.85 6.66
C ILE A 21 -1.67 6.13 7.50
N ARG A 22 -1.43 6.02 8.81
CA ARG A 22 -1.26 7.16 9.70
C ARG A 22 0.18 7.21 10.18
N ILE A 23 0.92 8.22 9.73
CA ILE A 23 2.28 8.49 10.22
C ILE A 23 2.15 9.24 11.56
N GLN A 24 2.76 8.70 12.60
CA GLN A 24 2.78 9.30 13.94
C GLN A 24 4.14 9.91 14.26
N TYR A 25 5.22 9.27 13.80
CA TYR A 25 6.58 9.72 14.05
C TYR A 25 7.45 9.60 12.81
N GLN A 26 8.33 10.59 12.63
CA GLN A 26 9.46 10.52 11.72
C GLN A 26 10.74 10.72 12.54
N GLN A 27 11.35 9.60 12.94
CA GLN A 27 12.59 9.59 13.73
C GLN A 27 13.56 8.59 13.12
N ASN A 28 14.86 8.85 13.27
CA ASN A 28 15.92 7.97 12.76
C ASN A 28 15.79 7.67 11.25
N ASN A 29 15.39 8.68 10.47
CA ASN A 29 15.11 8.53 9.04
C ASN A 29 14.05 7.45 8.69
N SER A 30 13.19 7.09 9.63
CA SER A 30 12.13 6.10 9.43
C SER A 30 10.76 6.63 9.82
N TRP A 31 9.74 6.17 9.09
CA TRP A 31 8.35 6.43 9.44
C TRP A 31 7.83 5.37 10.40
N GLN A 32 7.04 5.80 11.37
CA GLN A 32 6.39 4.94 12.36
C GLN A 32 4.94 5.39 12.53
N GLY A 33 4.05 4.45 12.82
CA GLY A 33 2.63 4.77 12.98
C GLY A 33 1.76 3.54 12.86
N THR A 34 0.62 3.67 12.19
CA THR A 34 -0.35 2.57 12.04
C THR A 34 -0.80 2.41 10.60
N ILE A 35 -0.96 1.17 10.16
CA ILE A 35 -1.60 0.81 8.90
C ILE A 35 -2.95 0.16 9.21
N GLN A 36 -4.00 0.61 8.53
CA GLN A 36 -5.33 0.02 8.58
C GLN A 36 -5.66 -0.58 7.21
N TRP A 37 -6.01 -1.87 7.22
CA TRP A 37 -6.53 -2.56 6.04
C TRP A 37 -8.02 -2.21 5.92
N LEU A 38 -8.39 -1.52 4.84
CA LEU A 38 -9.78 -1.05 4.69
C LEU A 38 -10.75 -2.22 4.43
N ASP A 39 -10.26 -3.31 3.84
CA ASP A 39 -11.06 -4.51 3.56
C ASP A 39 -11.36 -5.33 4.82
N ASN A 40 -10.33 -5.56 5.65
CA ASN A 40 -10.43 -6.42 6.84
C ASN A 40 -10.66 -5.64 8.16
N ARG A 41 -10.81 -4.31 8.08
CA ARG A 41 -10.86 -3.36 9.23
C ARG A 41 -9.79 -3.59 10.31
N LYS A 42 -8.66 -4.19 9.94
CA LYS A 42 -7.56 -4.52 10.86
C LYS A 42 -6.62 -3.33 10.95
N ILE A 43 -6.26 -2.92 12.16
CA ILE A 43 -5.28 -1.84 12.42
C ILE A 43 -4.05 -2.47 13.05
N ILE A 44 -2.88 -2.22 12.46
CA ILE A 44 -1.60 -2.78 12.90
C ILE A 44 -0.60 -1.63 13.07
N PRO A 45 0.08 -1.51 14.21
CA PRO A 45 1.18 -0.57 14.36
C PRO A 45 2.40 -1.03 13.55
N PHE A 46 3.14 -0.10 12.97
CA PHE A 46 4.43 -0.35 12.35
C PHE A 46 5.53 0.52 12.99
N ARG A 47 6.69 -0.08 13.18
CA ARG A 47 7.85 0.52 13.87
C ARG A 47 8.94 1.01 12.92
N SER A 48 8.81 0.73 11.63
CA SER A 48 9.68 1.23 10.58
C SER A 48 9.00 1.22 9.21
N THR A 49 9.57 1.97 8.26
CA THR A 49 9.13 1.94 6.86
C THR A 49 9.18 0.54 6.24
N LEU A 50 10.18 -0.28 6.60
CA LEU A 50 10.31 -1.65 6.10
C LEU A 50 9.22 -2.56 6.67
N GLU A 51 8.93 -2.44 7.97
CA GLU A 51 7.84 -3.17 8.61
C GLU A 51 6.48 -2.83 7.99
N MET A 52 6.26 -1.55 7.65
CA MET A 52 5.07 -1.11 6.91
C MET A 52 4.95 -1.80 5.54
N ILE A 53 6.04 -1.92 4.78
CA ILE A 53 6.05 -2.58 3.46
C ILE A 53 5.76 -4.07 3.60
N LEU A 54 6.36 -4.74 4.58
CA LEU A 54 6.09 -6.16 4.85
C LEU A 54 4.63 -6.42 5.22
N LEU A 55 4.00 -5.52 5.99
CA LEU A 55 2.58 -5.61 6.33
C LEU A 55 1.67 -5.44 5.09
N MET A 56 2.09 -4.65 4.10
CA MET A 56 1.37 -4.55 2.82
C MET A 56 1.56 -5.82 1.98
N GLU A 57 2.77 -6.38 1.93
CA GLU A 57 3.04 -7.64 1.26
C GLU A 57 2.23 -8.80 1.86
N GLU A 58 2.15 -8.90 3.18
CA GLU A 58 1.32 -9.90 3.88
C GLU A 58 -0.15 -9.75 3.48
N ALA A 59 -0.68 -8.53 3.47
CA ALA A 59 -2.05 -8.28 3.04
C ALA A 59 -2.27 -8.69 1.57
N LEU A 60 -1.34 -8.34 0.68
CA LEU A 60 -1.42 -8.73 -0.73
C LEU A 60 -1.41 -10.25 -0.91
N VAL A 61 -0.56 -10.99 -0.18
CA VAL A 61 -0.52 -12.47 -0.24
C VAL A 61 -1.84 -13.07 0.27
N LEU A 62 -2.41 -12.52 1.35
CA LEU A 62 -3.69 -12.96 1.89
C LEU A 62 -4.86 -12.72 0.92
N HIS A 63 -4.84 -11.59 0.20
CA HIS A 63 -5.87 -11.26 -0.81
C HIS A 63 -5.62 -11.94 -2.17
N ALA A 64 -4.39 -12.33 -2.49
CA ALA A 64 -4.00 -12.96 -3.76
C ALA A 64 -4.38 -14.46 -3.88
N GLY A 65 -5.20 -14.99 -2.98
CA GLY A 65 -5.68 -16.39 -3.03
C GLY A 65 -6.49 -16.79 -4.27
N LYS A 66 -6.67 -15.94 -5.30
CA LYS A 66 -7.36 -16.30 -6.54
C LYS A 66 -6.85 -15.74 -7.86
N ASP A 67 -5.86 -14.84 -7.92
CA ASP A 67 -5.39 -14.34 -9.20
C ASP A 67 -3.86 -14.43 -9.30
N GLN A 68 -3.42 -15.49 -9.97
CA GLN A 68 -2.11 -15.53 -10.61
C GLN A 68 -2.09 -14.50 -11.74
N GLN A 69 -1.96 -13.23 -11.39
CA GLN A 69 -1.43 -12.25 -12.31
C GLN A 69 -0.25 -11.59 -11.63
N GLN A 70 0.91 -12.08 -12.05
CA GLN A 70 2.21 -11.44 -11.96
C GLN A 70 2.01 -9.93 -12.10
N SER A 71 1.87 -9.26 -10.96
CA SER A 71 1.96 -7.81 -10.90
C SER A 71 3.39 -7.53 -11.30
N GLN A 72 3.51 -6.97 -12.49
CA GLN A 72 4.72 -6.54 -13.14
C GLN A 72 5.52 -5.73 -12.11
N PHE A 73 6.44 -6.41 -11.42
CA PHE A 73 7.35 -5.81 -10.46
C PHE A 73 8.08 -4.74 -11.25
N ARG A 74 7.85 -3.47 -10.91
CA ARG A 74 8.28 -2.33 -11.72
C ARG A 74 9.73 -2.54 -12.12
N HIS A 75 9.97 -2.79 -13.41
CA HIS A 75 11.30 -2.84 -13.97
C HIS A 75 11.87 -1.43 -13.78
N TRP A 76 12.77 -1.27 -12.80
CA TRP A 76 13.60 -0.07 -12.72
C TRP A 76 14.48 -0.08 -13.96
N ASN A 77 14.11 0.68 -14.99
CA ASN A 77 14.99 0.94 -16.13
C ASN A 77 16.24 1.61 -15.57
N ARG A 78 17.32 0.83 -15.45
CA ARG A 78 18.68 1.33 -15.28
C ARG A 78 19.15 1.79 -16.64
N GLU A 79 18.86 3.04 -16.99
CA GLU A 79 19.64 3.74 -18.01
C GLU A 79 20.76 4.48 -17.28
N THR A 80 21.86 3.76 -17.08
CA THR A 80 23.18 4.33 -16.93
C THR A 80 23.62 4.86 -18.29
N GLU A 81 23.51 6.19 -18.50
CA GLU A 81 24.32 6.89 -19.49
C GLU A 81 25.29 7.80 -18.75
N ILE A 82 26.49 7.23 -18.53
CA ILE A 82 27.74 7.96 -18.38
C ILE A 82 28.11 8.51 -19.76
N GLY A 83 28.29 9.83 -19.84
CA GLY A 83 28.88 10.55 -20.97
C GLY A 83 29.61 11.77 -20.45
#